data_AF-A0A662Z929-F1
#
_entry.id   AF-A0A662Z929-F1
#
_cell.length_a   1.000
_cell.length_b   1.000
_cell.length_c   1.000
_cell.angle_alpha   90.00
_cell.angle_beta   90.00
_cell.angle_gamma   90.00
#
_symmetry.space_group_name_H-M   'P 1'
#
loop_
_entity.id
_entity.type
_entity.pdbx_description
1 polymer ?
#
loop_
_entity_poly.entity_id
_entity_poly.type
_entity_poly.pdbx_seq_one_letter_code
_entity_poly.pdbx_strand_id
1 'polypeptide(L)'
;MADKDLYSKVKSDLTEAGINDGHFQWYALMLGAMAKGITPGNRVFNSIFSNLLNDGEPLPGAVVAAMTNLAMDSESKLENADEDLFAMPDSSVDKKTRLQVLADLSYGLTLGLSINATDGTMEKIKDKDLLADLATISEVSRVDTDAELDEEDLKNVLEFMLDVLTKTYQKNK
;
A
#
# COMPACT_ATOMS: atom_id res chain seq x y z
N MET A 1 22.62 -13.91 4.87
CA MET A 1 21.93 -13.31 3.71
C MET A 1 21.86 -11.83 3.99
N ALA A 2 22.34 -10.97 3.09
CA ALA A 2 22.06 -9.54 3.23
C ALA A 2 20.55 -9.39 3.13
N ASP A 3 19.91 -8.80 4.14
CA ASP A 3 18.52 -8.37 4.01
C ASP A 3 18.47 -7.45 2.79
N LYS A 4 17.73 -7.85 1.76
CA LYS A 4 17.33 -6.91 0.72
C LYS A 4 16.48 -5.86 1.42
N ASP A 5 16.77 -4.58 1.19
CA ASP A 5 15.88 -3.50 1.64
C ASP A 5 14.44 -3.78 1.18
N LEU A 6 13.45 -3.29 1.94
CA LEU A 6 12.05 -3.62 1.72
C LEU A 6 11.58 -3.21 0.31
N TYR A 7 12.08 -2.09 -0.21
CA TYR A 7 11.84 -1.61 -1.57
C TYR A 7 12.21 -2.68 -2.62
N SER A 8 13.43 -3.20 -2.54
CA SER A 8 13.95 -4.24 -3.43
C SER A 8 13.22 -5.57 -3.27
N LYS A 9 12.84 -5.92 -2.04
CA LYS A 9 12.05 -7.13 -1.75
C LYS A 9 10.67 -7.08 -2.41
N VAL A 10 9.90 -6.01 -2.16
CA VAL A 10 8.55 -5.84 -2.74
C VAL A 10 8.60 -5.94 -4.26
N LYS A 11 9.56 -5.24 -4.90
CA LYS A 11 9.73 -5.29 -6.35
C LYS A 11 10.07 -6.70 -6.85
N SER A 12 11.04 -7.37 -6.22
CA SER A 12 11.46 -8.74 -6.59
C SER A 12 10.31 -9.73 -6.48
N ASP A 13 9.65 -9.77 -5.32
CA ASP A 13 8.60 -10.76 -5.00
C ASP A 13 7.41 -10.63 -5.98
N LEU A 14 7.02 -9.40 -6.32
CA LEU A 14 5.90 -9.14 -7.22
C LEU A 14 6.26 -9.35 -8.69
N THR A 15 7.47 -8.95 -9.13
CA THR A 15 7.96 -9.26 -10.49
C THR A 15 8.04 -10.78 -10.71
N GLU A 16 8.57 -11.54 -9.74
CA GLU A 16 8.66 -13.01 -9.82
C GLU A 16 7.27 -13.67 -9.85
N ALA A 17 6.27 -13.04 -9.23
CA ALA A 17 4.88 -13.49 -9.27
C ALA A 17 4.15 -13.14 -10.59
N GLY A 18 4.77 -12.35 -11.47
CA GLY A 18 4.22 -11.96 -12.77
C GLY A 18 3.57 -10.56 -12.82
N ILE A 19 3.67 -9.77 -11.75
CA ILE A 19 3.25 -8.36 -11.75
C ILE A 19 4.46 -7.53 -12.19
N ASN A 20 4.40 -6.91 -13.37
CA ASN A 20 5.53 -6.16 -13.93
C ASN A 20 5.43 -4.64 -13.73
N ASP A 21 4.25 -4.15 -13.36
CA ASP A 21 3.93 -2.72 -13.22
C ASP A 21 3.12 -2.47 -11.93
N GLY A 22 3.19 -1.24 -11.41
CA GLY A 22 2.38 -0.81 -10.27
C GLY A 22 2.69 -1.55 -8.95
N HIS A 23 3.88 -2.14 -8.80
CA HIS A 23 4.28 -2.93 -7.61
C HIS A 23 3.87 -2.28 -6.28
N PHE A 24 4.10 -0.98 -6.13
CA PHE A 24 3.82 -0.25 -4.90
C PHE A 24 2.33 0.12 -4.74
N GLN A 25 1.56 0.16 -5.84
CA GLN A 25 0.10 0.25 -5.78
C GLN A 25 -0.50 -1.05 -5.21
N TRP A 26 -0.03 -2.20 -5.70
CA TRP A 26 -0.42 -3.51 -5.18
C TRP A 26 -0.05 -3.64 -3.70
N TYR A 27 1.18 -3.26 -3.35
CA TYR A 27 1.67 -3.31 -1.97
C TYR A 27 0.88 -2.37 -1.03
N ALA A 28 0.61 -1.13 -1.42
CA ALA A 28 -0.14 -0.22 -0.55
C ALA A 28 -1.64 -0.57 -0.47
N LEU A 29 -2.24 -1.10 -1.54
CA LEU A 29 -3.60 -1.64 -1.51
C LEU A 29 -3.72 -2.77 -0.47
N MET A 30 -2.71 -3.64 -0.42
CA MET A 30 -2.61 -4.70 0.57
C MET A 30 -2.54 -4.14 1.99
N LEU A 31 -1.68 -3.15 2.24
CA LEU A 31 -1.58 -2.51 3.55
C LEU A 31 -2.91 -1.88 3.98
N GLY A 32 -3.58 -1.16 3.08
CA GLY A 32 -4.89 -0.57 3.36
C GLY A 32 -5.97 -1.62 3.66
N ALA A 33 -5.99 -2.73 2.91
CA ALA A 33 -6.90 -3.85 3.16
C ALA A 33 -6.65 -4.48 4.55
N MET A 34 -5.39 -4.67 4.92
CA MET A 34 -5.02 -5.16 6.25
C MET A 34 -5.47 -4.19 7.36
N ALA A 35 -5.29 -2.88 7.16
CA ALA A 35 -5.76 -1.84 8.09
C ALA A 35 -7.28 -1.85 8.29
N LYS A 36 -8.04 -2.34 7.32
CA LYS A 36 -9.49 -2.52 7.42
C LYS A 36 -9.90 -3.83 8.11
N GLY A 37 -8.94 -4.58 8.66
CA GLY A 37 -9.18 -5.84 9.38
C GLY A 37 -9.29 -7.06 8.46
N ILE A 38 -8.90 -6.94 7.19
CA ILE A 38 -9.00 -8.04 6.23
C ILE A 38 -7.79 -8.96 6.41
N THR A 39 -8.05 -10.20 6.83
CA THR A 39 -6.99 -11.21 7.04
C THR A 39 -6.32 -11.61 5.73
N PRO A 40 -4.98 -11.62 5.67
CA PRO A 40 -4.23 -12.07 4.51
C PRO A 40 -4.62 -13.48 4.04
N GLY A 41 -4.62 -13.69 2.73
CA GLY A 41 -4.89 -15.00 2.11
C GLY A 41 -6.35 -15.47 2.15
N ASN A 42 -7.25 -14.72 2.78
CA ASN A 42 -8.68 -15.07 2.76
C ASN A 42 -9.32 -14.73 1.40
N ARG A 43 -10.56 -15.19 1.19
CA ARG A 43 -11.27 -14.97 -0.09
C ARG A 43 -11.49 -13.48 -0.39
N VAL A 44 -11.81 -12.68 0.62
CA VAL A 44 -12.08 -11.24 0.47
C VAL A 44 -10.80 -10.51 0.04
N PHE A 45 -9.70 -10.77 0.72
CA PHE A 45 -8.36 -10.27 0.42
C PHE A 45 -8.00 -10.51 -1.04
N ASN A 46 -8.14 -11.75 -1.54
CA ASN A 46 -7.82 -12.06 -2.93
C ASN A 46 -8.77 -11.40 -3.92
N SER A 47 -10.06 -11.28 -3.59
CA SER A 47 -11.04 -10.64 -4.48
C SER A 47 -10.79 -9.15 -4.68
N ILE A 48 -10.17 -8.46 -3.71
CA ILE A 48 -9.82 -7.04 -3.82
C ILE A 48 -8.86 -6.81 -4.99
N PHE A 49 -7.73 -7.54 -5.01
CA PHE A 49 -6.74 -7.38 -6.07
C PHE A 49 -7.27 -7.85 -7.42
N SER A 50 -8.06 -8.94 -7.43
CA SER A 50 -8.72 -9.42 -8.64
C SER A 50 -9.61 -8.32 -9.25
N ASN A 51 -10.49 -7.71 -8.45
CA ASN A 51 -11.45 -6.72 -8.93
C ASN A 51 -10.82 -5.37 -9.26
N LEU A 52 -9.83 -4.91 -8.48
CA LEU A 52 -9.30 -3.55 -8.60
C LEU A 52 -8.08 -3.46 -9.51
N LEU A 53 -7.24 -4.50 -9.57
CA LEU A 53 -5.94 -4.46 -10.25
C LEU A 53 -5.76 -5.56 -11.31
N ASN A 54 -6.74 -6.46 -11.49
CA ASN A 54 -6.69 -7.56 -12.45
C ASN A 54 -8.00 -7.73 -13.25
N ASP A 55 -8.74 -6.64 -13.46
CA ASP A 55 -9.95 -6.58 -14.29
C ASP A 55 -11.05 -7.61 -13.93
N GLY A 56 -11.10 -8.06 -12.67
CA GLY A 56 -12.03 -9.08 -12.19
C GLY A 56 -11.63 -10.52 -12.56
N GLU A 57 -10.49 -10.71 -13.22
CA GLU A 57 -9.96 -12.03 -13.55
C GLU A 57 -9.33 -12.70 -12.32
N PRO A 58 -9.38 -14.04 -12.21
CA PRO A 58 -8.72 -14.77 -11.13
C PRO A 58 -7.22 -14.48 -11.07
N LEU A 59 -6.70 -14.26 -9.86
CA LEU A 59 -5.26 -14.08 -9.65
C LEU A 59 -4.51 -15.41 -9.87
N PRO A 60 -3.35 -15.38 -10.54
CA PRO A 60 -2.44 -16.52 -10.55
C PRO A 60 -2.04 -16.92 -9.13
N GLY A 61 -1.83 -18.23 -8.89
CA GLY A 61 -1.47 -18.74 -7.57
C GLY A 61 -0.17 -18.13 -7.01
N ALA A 62 0.78 -17.79 -7.90
CA ALA A 62 2.02 -17.10 -7.52
C ALA A 62 1.77 -15.70 -6.96
N VAL A 63 0.83 -14.95 -7.55
CA VAL A 63 0.43 -13.62 -7.06
C VAL A 63 -0.23 -13.72 -5.70
N VAL A 64 -1.16 -14.67 -5.52
CA VAL A 64 -1.82 -14.90 -4.23
C VAL A 64 -0.78 -15.20 -3.13
N ALA A 65 0.20 -16.07 -3.43
CA ALA A 65 1.27 -16.40 -2.49
C ALA A 65 2.14 -15.18 -2.17
N ALA A 66 2.57 -14.41 -3.17
CA ALA A 66 3.39 -13.22 -2.97
C ALA A 66 2.68 -12.17 -2.12
N MET A 67 1.43 -11.83 -2.42
CA MET A 67 0.65 -10.87 -1.65
C MET A 67 0.41 -11.34 -0.21
N THR A 68 0.13 -12.63 -0.02
CA THR A 68 -0.09 -13.18 1.33
C THR A 68 1.19 -13.13 2.16
N ASN A 69 2.34 -13.50 1.57
CA ASN A 69 3.63 -13.44 2.27
C ASN A 69 4.03 -12.01 2.61
N LEU A 70 3.92 -11.07 1.66
CA LEU A 70 4.18 -9.65 1.90
C LEU A 70 3.28 -9.07 2.99
N ALA A 71 2.01 -9.49 3.04
CA ALA A 71 1.08 -9.07 4.07
C ALA A 71 1.49 -9.59 5.44
N MET A 72 1.82 -10.89 5.55
CA MET A 72 2.32 -11.48 6.80
C MET A 72 3.61 -10.82 7.28
N ASP A 73 4.55 -10.53 6.38
CA ASP A 73 5.80 -9.83 6.70
C ASP A 73 5.56 -8.39 7.18
N SER A 74 4.46 -7.77 6.75
CA SER A 74 4.12 -6.37 7.08
C SER A 74 3.24 -6.24 8.32
N GLU A 75 2.70 -7.34 8.85
CA GLU A 75 1.77 -7.31 9.99
C GLU A 75 2.43 -6.73 11.24
N SER A 76 3.64 -7.19 11.60
CA SER A 76 4.38 -6.65 12.74
C SER A 76 4.79 -5.19 12.55
N LYS A 77 5.06 -4.77 11.32
CA LYS A 77 5.39 -3.37 10.99
C LYS A 77 4.18 -2.46 11.14
N LEU A 78 3.00 -2.93 10.70
CA LEU A 78 1.72 -2.25 10.92
C LEU A 78 1.37 -2.14 12.41
N GLU A 79 1.57 -3.21 13.17
CA GLU A 79 1.32 -3.23 14.63
C GLU A 79 2.17 -2.22 15.38
N ASN A 80 3.43 -2.07 14.99
CA ASN A 80 4.41 -1.23 15.68
C ASN A 80 4.54 0.18 15.09
N ALA A 81 3.76 0.52 14.07
CA ALA A 81 3.89 1.77 13.32
C ALA A 81 5.34 2.02 12.86
N ASP A 82 5.92 1.02 12.19
CA ASP A 82 7.29 1.07 11.68
C ASP A 82 7.41 2.07 10.52
N GLU A 83 8.36 3.00 10.61
CA GLU A 83 8.64 4.02 9.58
C GLU A 83 9.07 3.40 8.24
N ASP A 84 9.65 2.20 8.26
CA ASP A 84 10.08 1.49 7.05
C ASP A 84 8.93 0.72 6.35
N LEU A 85 7.70 0.81 6.86
CA LEU A 85 6.54 0.04 6.35
C LEU A 85 6.27 0.25 4.86
N PHE A 86 6.43 1.48 4.35
CA PHE A 86 6.00 1.82 3.00
C PHE A 86 6.96 1.37 1.89
N ALA A 87 8.08 0.72 2.22
CA ALA A 87 9.05 0.28 1.23
C ALA A 87 9.55 1.44 0.33
N MET A 88 9.65 2.64 0.89
CA MET A 88 10.10 3.82 0.17
C MET A 88 11.58 3.69 -0.18
N PRO A 89 12.00 3.89 -1.44
CA PRO A 89 13.41 3.90 -1.81
C PRO A 89 14.16 5.08 -1.19
N ASP A 90 15.41 4.82 -0.78
CA ASP A 90 16.32 5.83 -0.25
C ASP A 90 16.83 6.82 -1.33
N SER A 91 17.66 7.77 -0.91
CA SER A 91 18.19 8.81 -1.80
C SER A 91 19.21 8.32 -2.84
N SER A 92 19.57 7.04 -2.85
CA SER A 92 20.38 6.44 -3.93
C SER A 92 19.56 6.20 -5.22
N VAL A 93 18.24 6.09 -5.10
CA VAL A 93 17.31 5.98 -6.23
C VAL A 93 16.97 7.36 -6.75
N ASP A 94 16.82 7.49 -8.08
CA ASP A 94 16.51 8.77 -8.67
C ASP A 94 15.18 9.33 -8.17
N LYS A 95 15.16 10.65 -8.00
CA LYS A 95 14.04 11.40 -7.46
C LYS A 95 12.71 11.14 -8.18
N LYS A 96 12.73 11.01 -9.51
CA LYS A 96 11.51 10.78 -10.29
C LYS A 96 10.89 9.45 -9.93
N THR A 97 11.71 8.40 -9.83
CA THR A 97 11.28 7.08 -9.35
C THR A 97 10.76 7.15 -7.91
N ARG A 98 11.43 7.89 -7.01
CA ARG A 98 10.97 8.06 -5.62
C ARG A 98 9.58 8.73 -5.57
N LEU A 99 9.36 9.81 -6.32
CA LEU A 99 8.06 10.47 -6.42
C LEU A 99 6.99 9.57 -7.04
N GLN A 100 7.34 8.76 -8.04
CA GLN A 100 6.41 7.77 -8.60
C GLN A 100 6.01 6.71 -7.57
N VAL A 101 6.96 6.23 -6.76
CA VAL A 101 6.66 5.28 -5.67
C VAL A 101 5.74 5.92 -4.64
N LEU A 102 5.99 7.17 -4.25
CA LEU A 102 5.10 7.91 -3.35
C LEU A 102 3.67 8.02 -3.90
N ALA A 103 3.55 8.36 -5.19
CA ALA A 103 2.26 8.45 -5.88
C ALA A 103 1.53 7.10 -5.87
N ASP A 104 2.25 6.02 -6.22
CA ASP A 104 1.73 4.65 -6.25
C ASP A 104 1.27 4.17 -4.88
N LEU A 105 2.08 4.42 -3.83
CA LEU A 105 1.73 4.09 -2.45
C LEU A 105 0.48 4.84 -2.01
N SER A 106 0.41 6.14 -2.28
CA SER A 106 -0.74 6.98 -1.92
C SER A 106 -2.02 6.53 -2.63
N TYR A 107 -1.91 6.18 -3.92
CA TYR A 107 -3.02 5.65 -4.69
C TYR A 107 -3.52 4.32 -4.14
N GLY A 108 -2.61 3.35 -3.96
CA GLY A 108 -2.95 2.03 -3.43
C GLY A 108 -3.57 2.10 -2.03
N LEU A 109 -3.01 2.95 -1.16
CA LEU A 109 -3.52 3.16 0.19
C LEU A 109 -4.93 3.77 0.18
N THR A 110 -5.18 4.74 -0.70
CA THR A 110 -6.50 5.36 -0.88
C THR A 110 -7.55 4.31 -1.27
N LEU A 111 -7.20 3.43 -2.21
CA LEU A 111 -8.06 2.31 -2.58
C LEU A 111 -8.29 1.36 -1.39
N GLY A 112 -7.22 0.90 -0.74
CA GLY A 112 -7.28 -0.08 0.33
C GLY A 112 -8.13 0.35 1.52
N LEU A 113 -7.99 1.61 1.95
CA LEU A 113 -8.77 2.17 3.05
C LEU A 113 -10.24 2.45 2.68
N SER A 114 -10.55 2.48 1.38
CA SER A 114 -11.90 2.66 0.84
C SER A 114 -12.68 1.35 0.63
N ILE A 115 -12.13 0.22 1.07
CA ILE A 115 -12.74 -1.10 0.90
C ILE A 115 -13.69 -1.44 2.04
N ASN A 116 -14.80 -2.11 1.71
CA ASN A 116 -15.63 -2.79 2.68
C ASN A 116 -14.98 -4.12 3.12
N ALA A 117 -14.67 -4.24 4.40
CA ALA A 117 -13.98 -5.41 4.94
C ALA A 117 -14.78 -6.73 4.85
N THR A 118 -16.10 -6.65 4.64
CA THR A 118 -16.98 -7.83 4.60
C THR A 118 -16.96 -8.52 3.24
N ASP A 119 -16.95 -7.75 2.15
CA ASP A 119 -17.11 -8.28 0.80
C ASP A 119 -16.02 -7.84 -0.19
N GLY A 120 -15.10 -6.96 0.21
CA GLY A 120 -13.97 -6.53 -0.61
C GLY A 120 -14.34 -5.50 -1.68
N THR A 121 -15.56 -4.96 -1.65
CA THR A 121 -16.01 -3.94 -2.60
C THR A 121 -15.65 -2.52 -2.15
N MET A 122 -15.68 -1.56 -3.06
CA MET A 122 -15.50 -0.15 -2.71
C MET A 122 -16.72 0.36 -1.92
N GLU A 123 -16.49 0.97 -0.76
CA GLU A 123 -17.54 1.60 0.03
C GLU A 123 -17.40 3.11 0.13
N LYS A 124 -18.53 3.78 0.29
CA LYS A 124 -18.52 5.19 0.67
C LYS A 124 -18.04 5.32 2.11
N ILE A 125 -16.93 6.03 2.30
CA ILE A 125 -16.40 6.36 3.63
C ILE A 125 -17.41 7.23 4.39
N LYS A 126 -17.88 6.72 5.53
CA LYS A 126 -18.82 7.40 6.43
C LYS A 126 -18.11 8.14 7.57
N ASP A 127 -16.91 7.69 7.91
CA ASP A 127 -16.05 8.32 8.90
C ASP A 127 -15.49 9.63 8.32
N LYS A 128 -15.85 10.76 8.93
CA LYS A 128 -15.49 12.08 8.39
C LYS A 128 -14.01 12.36 8.50
N ASP A 129 -13.36 11.84 9.54
CA ASP A 129 -11.94 12.08 9.79
C ASP A 129 -11.13 11.29 8.75
N LEU A 130 -11.43 9.99 8.61
CA LEU A 130 -10.82 9.16 7.57
C LEU A 130 -11.10 9.69 6.16
N LEU A 131 -12.29 10.24 5.90
CA LEU A 131 -12.60 10.83 4.59
C LEU A 131 -11.73 12.06 4.30
N ALA A 132 -11.47 12.91 5.29
CA ALA A 132 -10.59 14.08 5.14
C ALA A 132 -9.12 13.65 4.95
N ASP A 133 -8.68 12.64 5.70
CA ASP A 133 -7.34 12.08 5.56
C ASP A 133 -7.13 11.46 4.17
N LEU A 134 -8.11 10.68 3.68
CA LEU A 134 -8.07 10.10 2.33
C LEU A 134 -8.09 11.15 1.23
N ALA A 135 -8.80 12.26 1.42
CA ALA A 135 -8.74 13.37 0.47
C ALA A 135 -7.31 13.92 0.37
N THR A 136 -6.61 14.03 1.49
CA THR A 136 -5.22 14.48 1.53
C THR A 136 -4.28 13.47 0.85
N ILE A 137 -4.37 12.18 1.20
CA ILE A 137 -3.57 11.11 0.57
C ILE A 137 -3.86 11.06 -0.95
N SER A 138 -5.11 11.25 -1.36
CA SER A 138 -5.49 11.27 -2.76
C SER A 138 -4.85 12.42 -3.53
N GLU A 139 -4.55 13.56 -2.91
CA GLU A 139 -3.81 14.64 -3.59
C GLU A 139 -2.32 14.30 -3.74
N VAL A 140 -1.73 13.60 -2.75
CA VAL A 140 -0.34 13.08 -2.85
C VAL A 140 -0.20 12.10 -4.01
N SER A 141 -1.23 11.28 -4.30
CA SER A 141 -1.22 10.35 -5.44
C SER A 141 -1.12 11.04 -6.81
N ARG A 142 -1.29 12.37 -6.86
CA ARG A 142 -1.19 13.19 -8.07
C ARG A 142 0.05 14.08 -8.09
N VAL A 143 1.02 13.82 -7.20
CA VAL A 143 2.26 14.59 -7.17
C VAL A 143 2.94 14.58 -8.53
N ASP A 144 3.43 15.75 -8.95
CA ASP A 144 4.19 15.87 -10.19
C ASP A 144 5.56 15.23 -10.00
N THR A 145 5.81 14.12 -10.72
CA THR A 145 7.08 13.38 -10.65
C THR A 145 8.29 14.15 -11.18
N ASP A 146 8.07 15.28 -11.85
CA ASP A 146 9.13 16.18 -12.31
C ASP A 146 9.38 17.37 -11.36
N ALA A 147 8.51 17.59 -10.36
CA ALA A 147 8.66 18.66 -9.34
C ALA A 147 9.82 18.40 -8.39
N GLU A 148 10.34 19.43 -7.70
CA GLU A 148 11.37 19.30 -6.64
C GLU A 148 10.96 18.35 -5.51
N LEU A 149 11.93 17.64 -4.94
CA LEU A 149 11.73 16.68 -3.87
C LEU A 149 12.58 17.15 -2.70
N ASP A 150 11.89 17.64 -1.68
CA ASP A 150 12.47 17.93 -0.38
C ASP A 150 12.32 16.68 0.51
N GLU A 151 13.40 16.30 1.20
CA GLU A 151 13.42 15.08 2.02
C GLU A 151 12.59 15.23 3.31
N GLU A 152 12.48 16.43 3.86
CA GLU A 152 11.67 16.70 5.04
C GLU A 152 10.18 16.64 4.67
N ASP A 153 9.80 17.22 3.52
CA ASP A 153 8.44 17.10 3.00
C ASP A 153 8.05 15.65 2.73
N LEU A 154 8.93 14.87 2.07
CA LEU A 154 8.71 13.45 1.84
C LEU A 154 8.50 12.69 3.15
N LYS A 155 9.36 12.94 4.13
CA LYS A 155 9.27 12.31 5.45
C LYS A 155 7.93 12.65 6.13
N ASN A 156 7.54 13.92 6.14
CA ASN A 156 6.29 14.38 6.75
C ASN A 156 5.06 13.70 6.08
N VAL A 157 5.10 13.53 4.76
CA VAL A 157 4.02 12.84 4.03
C VAL A 157 3.96 11.36 4.40
N LEU A 158 5.10 10.67 4.49
CA LEU A 158 5.16 9.25 4.88
C LEU A 158 4.69 9.05 6.33
N GLU A 159 5.11 9.91 7.26
CA GLU A 159 4.64 9.90 8.65
C GLU A 159 3.11 10.10 8.74
N PHE A 160 2.56 11.03 7.95
CA PHE A 160 1.11 11.23 7.88
C PHE A 160 0.39 9.99 7.34
N MET A 161 0.88 9.40 6.25
CA MET A 161 0.30 8.17 5.69
C MET A 161 0.36 7.01 6.70
N LEU A 162 1.46 6.89 7.46
CA LEU A 162 1.66 5.85 8.46
C LEU A 162 0.69 6.03 9.63
N ASP A 163 0.52 7.25 10.11
CA ASP A 163 -0.41 7.59 11.17
C ASP A 163 -1.86 7.25 10.79
N VAL A 164 -2.31 7.63 9.59
CA VAL A 164 -3.65 7.30 9.09
C VAL A 164 -3.86 5.79 8.99
N LEU A 165 -2.89 5.08 8.42
CA LEU A 165 -2.94 3.63 8.21
C LEU A 165 -2.97 2.87 9.55
N THR A 166 -2.08 3.22 10.48
CA THR A 166 -1.94 2.54 11.78
C THR A 166 -3.11 2.85 12.71
N LYS A 167 -3.62 4.09 12.74
CA LYS A 167 -4.88 4.43 13.44
C LYS A 167 -6.05 3.62 12.91
N THR A 168 -6.15 3.46 11.59
CA THR A 168 -7.21 2.66 10.97
C THR A 168 -7.07 1.19 11.36
N TYR A 169 -5.85 0.64 11.30
CA TYR A 169 -5.57 -0.74 11.71
C TYR A 169 -5.93 -1.01 13.18
N GLN A 170 -5.50 -0.14 14.09
CA GLN A 170 -5.79 -0.25 15.54
C GLN A 170 -7.30 -0.18 15.85
N LYS A 171 -8.07 0.60 15.07
CA LYS A 171 -9.53 0.70 15.23
C LYS A 171 -10.28 -0.57 14.80
N ASN A 172 -9.70 -1.37 13.90
CA ASN A 172 -10.34 -2.56 13.32
C ASN A 172 -9.78 -3.89 13.87
N LYS A 173 -8.87 -3.84 14.84
CA LYS A 173 -8.42 -4.99 15.63
C LYS A 173 -9.33 -5.24 16.82
#